data_AF-A0A8J2MHG0-F1
#
_entry.id   AF-A0A8J2MHG0-F1
#
_cell.length_a   1.000
_cell.length_b   1.000
_cell.length_c   1.000
_cell.angle_alpha   90.00
_cell.angle_beta   90.00
_cell.angle_gamma   90.00
#
_symmetry.space_group_name_H-M   'P 1'
#
loop_
_entity.id
_entity.type
_entity.pdbx_description
1 polymer ?
#
loop_
_entity_poly.entity_id
_entity_poly.type
_entity_poly.pdbx_seq_one_letter_code
_entity_poly.pdbx_strand_id
1 'polypeptide(L)'
;MLVNISYFAVLSVPEILDSQAVAMTFAEIAMGRFASIMPLFVAISCAGGLNSTIFSSSRMFFVGARDGKLPELLSMISINYLTPLPSLLILGILSLLMLVTSNIYLLINYLTFTEAFVISISVAGLIKLRFTQPNLPRPIKQNILLPATFLIICIALLMLPFFIQSNELIIGVLIILTGIPFYFVFVFWKNKPACLYKPWISMTHAIQKLLYCVPEEKHTN
;
A
#
# COMPACT_ATOMS: atom_id res chain seq x y z
N MET A 1 8.39 -2.54 20.91
CA MET A 1 8.19 -3.26 22.19
C MET A 1 8.67 -2.47 23.39
N LEU A 2 9.91 -1.94 23.43
CA LEU A 2 10.36 -1.08 24.55
C LEU A 2 9.47 0.16 24.76
N VAL A 3 8.98 0.78 23.67
CA VAL A 3 8.07 1.94 23.74
C VAL A 3 6.76 1.63 24.49
N ASN A 4 6.21 0.42 24.30
CA ASN A 4 4.98 0.03 25.01
C ASN A 4 5.24 -0.13 26.51
N ILE A 5 6.42 -0.64 26.88
CA ILE A 5 6.83 -0.74 28.29
C ILE A 5 6.94 0.67 28.90
N SER A 6 7.55 1.62 28.19
CA SER A 6 7.62 3.00 28.69
C SER A 6 6.25 3.66 28.83
N TYR A 7 5.30 3.39 27.93
CA TYR A 7 3.95 3.92 28.06
C TYR A 7 3.21 3.34 29.27
N PHE A 8 3.26 2.03 29.50
CA PHE A 8 2.61 1.42 30.66
C PHE A 8 3.29 1.73 32.00
N ALA A 9 4.56 2.15 31.99
CA ALA A 9 5.25 2.58 33.21
C ALA A 9 4.82 3.97 33.67
N VAL A 10 4.30 4.82 32.77
CA VAL A 10 3.99 6.23 33.04
C VAL A 10 2.49 6.52 32.97
N LEU A 11 1.77 5.94 32.01
CA LEU A 11 0.33 6.14 31.85
C LEU A 11 -0.47 4.97 32.39
N SER A 12 -1.64 5.29 32.92
CA SER A 12 -2.65 4.31 33.26
C SER A 12 -3.43 3.86 32.01
N VAL A 13 -3.99 2.65 32.05
CA VAL A 13 -4.82 2.09 30.95
C VAL A 13 -5.96 3.03 30.52
N PRO A 14 -6.75 3.66 31.41
CA PRO A 14 -7.82 4.57 30.96
C PRO A 14 -7.28 5.81 30.22
N GLU A 15 -6.14 6.37 30.63
CA GLU A 15 -5.54 7.53 29.94
C GLU A 15 -5.06 7.19 28.53
N ILE A 16 -4.57 5.96 28.32
CA ILE A 16 -4.15 5.48 27.00
C ILE A 16 -5.37 5.33 26.08
N LEU A 17 -6.50 4.86 26.60
CA LEU A 17 -7.71 4.63 25.82
C LEU A 17 -8.45 5.92 25.46
N ASP A 18 -8.38 6.94 26.31
CA ASP A 18 -9.02 8.25 26.08
C ASP A 18 -8.19 9.17 25.18
N SER A 19 -6.85 9.01 25.19
CA SER A 19 -5.96 9.86 24.40
C SER A 19 -5.94 9.49 22.91
N GLN A 20 -6.25 10.47 22.06
CA GLN A 20 -6.08 10.35 20.60
C GLN A 20 -4.59 10.29 20.18
N ALA A 21 -3.68 10.80 21.01
CA ALA A 21 -2.26 10.87 20.75
C ALA A 21 -1.45 10.48 21.98
N VAL A 22 -1.34 9.16 22.22
CA VAL A 22 -0.68 8.56 23.39
C VAL A 22 0.74 9.10 23.60
N ALA A 23 1.49 9.35 22.52
CA ALA A 23 2.84 9.90 22.57
C ALA A 23 2.91 11.33 23.16
N MET A 24 1.86 12.13 22.94
CA MET A 24 1.76 13.51 23.44
C MET A 24 1.45 13.51 24.94
N THR A 25 0.45 12.73 25.36
CA THR A 25 0.09 12.58 26.77
C THR A 25 1.25 12.00 27.57
N PHE A 26 2.00 11.05 27.00
CA PHE A 26 3.25 10.56 27.59
C PHE A 26 4.28 11.67 27.80
N ALA A 27 4.50 12.52 26.78
CA ALA A 27 5.49 13.57 26.82
C ALA A 27 5.18 14.65 27.85
N GLU A 28 3.90 15.01 27.99
CA GLU A 28 3.44 15.98 28.99
C GLU A 28 3.74 15.50 30.42
N ILE A 29 3.48 14.22 30.71
CA ILE A 29 3.68 13.64 32.04
C ILE A 29 5.17 13.37 32.32
N ALA A 30 5.89 12.78 31.36
CA ALA A 30 7.26 12.32 31.58
C ALA A 30 8.32 13.42 31.42
N MET A 31 8.12 14.35 30.48
CA MET A 31 9.17 15.30 30.05
C MET A 31 8.88 16.76 30.46
N GLY A 32 7.67 17.06 30.95
CA GLY A 32 7.28 18.38 31.44
C GLY A 32 7.60 19.49 30.43
N ARG A 33 8.63 20.30 30.70
CA ARG A 33 9.04 21.44 29.87
C ARG A 33 9.56 21.05 28.47
N PHE A 34 10.02 19.82 28.27
CA PHE A 34 10.44 19.34 26.94
C PHE A 34 9.30 18.74 26.11
N ALA A 35 8.07 18.68 26.64
CA ALA A 35 6.91 18.11 25.95
C ALA A 35 6.62 18.81 24.60
N SER A 36 6.89 20.11 24.49
CA SER A 36 6.67 20.89 23.26
C SER A 36 7.51 20.43 22.06
N ILE A 37 8.58 19.66 22.27
CA ILE A 37 9.44 19.15 21.19
C ILE A 37 8.92 17.80 20.66
N MET A 38 8.18 17.04 21.47
CA MET A 38 7.63 15.74 21.06
C MET A 38 6.78 15.79 19.78
N PRO A 39 5.80 16.71 19.62
CA PRO A 39 4.98 16.73 18.41
C PRO A 39 5.80 17.05 17.15
N LEU A 40 6.89 17.83 17.28
CA LEU A 40 7.80 18.09 16.18
C LEU A 40 8.49 16.81 15.69
N PHE A 41 9.02 15.99 16.61
CA PHE A 41 9.65 14.72 16.26
C PHE A 41 8.65 13.72 15.68
N VAL A 42 7.45 13.63 16.26
CA VAL A 42 6.38 12.77 15.74
C VAL A 42 5.99 13.21 14.33
N ALA A 43 5.82 14.51 14.09
CA ALA A 43 5.49 15.05 12.76
C ALA A 43 6.59 14.75 11.71
N ILE A 44 7.86 14.92 12.07
CA ILE A 44 8.99 14.59 11.18
C ILE A 44 9.01 13.09 10.86
N SER A 45 8.74 12.22 11.84
CA SER A 45 8.65 10.77 11.63
C SER A 45 7.50 10.40 10.69
N CYS A 46 6.31 10.97 10.90
CA CYS A 46 5.16 10.77 10.01
C CYS A 46 5.44 11.26 8.58
N ALA A 47 6.06 12.43 8.42
CA ALA A 47 6.45 12.95 7.11
C ALA A 47 7.47 12.03 6.40
N GLY A 48 8.43 11.49 7.13
CA GLY A 48 9.40 10.52 6.62
C GLY A 48 8.74 9.21 6.15
N GLY A 49 7.82 8.68 6.95
CA GLY A 49 7.05 7.48 6.59
C GLY A 49 6.20 7.69 5.33
N LEU A 50 5.49 8.82 5.25
CA LEU A 50 4.69 9.19 4.08
C LEU A 50 5.55 9.28 2.82
N ASN A 51 6.68 10.01 2.85
CA ASN A 51 7.57 10.09 1.69
C ASN A 51 8.08 8.72 1.24
N SER A 52 8.43 7.83 2.17
CA SER A 52 8.87 6.46 1.83
C SER A 52 7.78 5.67 1.09
N THR A 53 6.54 5.73 1.57
CA THR A 53 5.41 5.04 0.93
C THR A 53 5.09 5.59 -0.46
N ILE A 54 5.22 6.90 -0.67
CA ILE A 54 5.02 7.56 -1.97
C ILE A 54 6.06 7.07 -2.99
N PHE A 55 7.33 6.97 -2.60
CA PHE A 55 8.38 6.44 -3.48
C PHE A 55 8.20 4.95 -3.80
N SER A 56 7.80 4.14 -2.82
CA SER A 56 7.57 2.71 -3.04
C SER A 56 6.38 2.48 -3.98
N SER A 57 5.26 3.17 -3.74
CA SER A 57 4.03 3.01 -4.51
C SER A 57 4.18 3.46 -5.97
N SER A 58 4.82 4.61 -6.21
CA SER A 58 5.07 5.10 -7.57
C SER A 58 5.90 4.11 -8.41
N ARG A 59 6.91 3.47 -7.81
CA ARG A 59 7.68 2.41 -8.48
C ARG A 59 6.85 1.17 -8.80
N MET A 60 5.96 0.76 -7.89
CA MET A 60 5.07 -0.38 -8.15
C MET A 60 4.12 -0.10 -9.32
N PHE A 61 3.53 1.11 -9.39
CA PHE A 61 2.69 1.50 -10.53
C PHE A 61 3.46 1.59 -11.84
N PHE A 62 4.68 2.14 -11.81
CA PHE A 62 5.56 2.23 -12.96
C PHE A 62 5.87 0.85 -13.56
N VAL A 63 6.32 -0.10 -12.73
CA VAL A 63 6.63 -1.48 -13.19
C VAL A 63 5.36 -2.21 -13.63
N GLY A 64 4.23 -2.01 -12.94
CA GLY A 64 2.95 -2.62 -13.33
C GLY A 64 2.44 -2.13 -14.70
N ALA A 65 2.67 -0.85 -15.03
CA ALA A 65 2.36 -0.29 -16.34
C ALA A 65 3.33 -0.77 -17.42
N ARG A 66 4.62 -0.89 -17.11
CA ARG A 66 5.63 -1.45 -18.01
C ARG A 66 5.33 -2.89 -18.42
N ASP A 67 4.81 -3.70 -17.49
CA ASP A 67 4.36 -5.06 -17.76
C ASP A 67 3.03 -5.14 -18.55
N GLY A 68 2.44 -4.00 -18.94
CA GLY A 68 1.17 -3.93 -19.65
C GLY A 68 -0.06 -4.28 -18.81
N LYS A 69 0.09 -4.35 -17.47
CA LYS A 69 -1.02 -4.67 -16.54
C LYS A 69 -1.79 -3.42 -16.10
N LEU A 70 -1.22 -2.24 -16.30
CA LEU A 70 -1.81 -0.94 -16.01
C LEU A 70 -1.74 -0.03 -17.24
N PRO A 71 -2.55 1.04 -17.31
CA PRO A 71 -2.45 2.02 -18.37
C PRO A 71 -1.06 2.62 -18.55
N GLU A 72 -0.61 2.75 -19.80
CA GLU A 72 0.69 3.30 -20.18
C GLU A 72 0.93 4.74 -19.66
N LEU A 73 -0.15 5.48 -19.36
CA LEU A 73 -0.06 6.80 -18.72
C LEU A 73 0.72 6.76 -17.39
N LEU A 74 0.62 5.66 -16.64
CA LEU A 74 1.26 5.50 -15.33
C LEU A 74 2.76 5.20 -15.42
N SER A 75 3.24 4.70 -16.57
CA SER A 75 4.67 4.50 -16.85
C SER A 75 5.35 5.74 -17.45
N MET A 76 4.64 6.85 -17.64
CA MET A 76 5.25 8.05 -18.23
C MET A 76 6.08 8.83 -17.20
N ILE A 77 7.23 9.32 -17.66
CA ILE A 77 8.19 10.06 -16.86
C ILE A 77 8.22 11.52 -17.35
N SER A 78 8.21 12.48 -16.42
CA SER A 78 8.37 13.90 -16.76
C SER A 78 9.81 14.22 -17.13
N ILE A 79 10.01 14.99 -18.21
CA ILE A 79 11.36 15.34 -18.70
C ILE A 79 12.10 16.24 -17.70
N ASN A 80 11.40 17.20 -17.10
CA ASN A 80 12.05 18.24 -16.28
C ASN A 80 12.54 17.71 -14.93
N TYR A 81 11.80 16.77 -14.34
CA TYR A 81 12.05 16.28 -12.98
C TYR A 81 12.43 14.81 -12.92
N LEU A 82 12.39 14.08 -14.04
CA LEU A 82 12.68 12.65 -14.14
C LEU A 82 11.87 11.80 -13.13
N THR A 83 10.65 12.25 -12.80
CA THR A 83 9.74 11.57 -11.88
C THR A 83 8.48 11.10 -12.59
N PRO A 84 7.85 10.00 -12.12
CA PRO A 84 6.60 9.50 -12.68
C PRO A 84 5.40 10.35 -12.18
N LEU A 85 5.32 11.59 -12.64
CA LEU A 85 4.32 12.60 -12.24
C LEU A 85 2.86 12.10 -12.35
N PRO A 86 2.42 11.46 -13.45
CA PRO A 86 1.03 10.99 -13.55
C PRO A 86 0.67 9.96 -12.47
N SER A 87 1.61 9.07 -12.11
CA SER A 87 1.40 8.07 -11.04
C SER A 87 1.27 8.72 -9.67
N LEU A 88 2.07 9.76 -9.40
CA LEU A 88 2.03 10.52 -8.15
C LEU A 88 0.71 11.29 -8.01
N LEU A 89 0.22 11.90 -9.08
CA LEU A 89 -1.06 12.62 -9.06
C LEU A 89 -2.23 11.68 -8.82
N ILE A 90 -2.28 10.52 -9.48
CA ILE A 90 -3.33 9.53 -9.26
C ILE A 90 -3.28 9.00 -7.83
N LEU A 91 -2.10 8.69 -7.30
CA LEU A 91 -1.93 8.27 -5.90
C LEU A 91 -2.36 9.36 -4.92
N GLY A 92 -2.04 10.63 -5.20
CA GLY A 92 -2.45 11.78 -4.40
C GLY A 92 -3.98 11.95 -4.37
N ILE A 93 -4.63 11.86 -5.53
CA ILE A 93 -6.09 11.94 -5.64
C ILE A 93 -6.76 10.78 -4.87
N LEU A 94 -6.25 9.55 -5.02
CA LEU A 94 -6.76 8.39 -4.29
C LEU A 94 -6.57 8.53 -2.78
N SER A 95 -5.43 9.05 -2.34
CA SER A 95 -5.15 9.33 -0.93
C SER A 95 -6.13 10.37 -0.35
N LEU A 96 -6.38 11.46 -1.08
CA LEU A 96 -7.35 12.48 -0.69
C LEU A 96 -8.77 11.92 -0.61
N LEU A 97 -9.16 11.04 -1.54
CA LEU A 97 -10.46 10.37 -1.52
C LEU A 97 -10.60 9.50 -0.26
N MET A 98 -9.58 8.72 0.07
CA MET A 98 -9.59 7.88 1.27
C MET A 98 -9.63 8.70 2.56
N LEU A 99 -9.02 9.90 2.55
CA LEU A 99 -9.01 10.83 3.69
C LEU A 99 -10.41 11.38 4.05
N VAL A 100 -11.38 11.33 3.13
CA VAL A 100 -12.77 11.74 3.41
C VAL A 100 -13.44 10.80 4.43
N THR A 101 -12.91 9.59 4.61
CA THR A 101 -13.44 8.62 5.58
C THR A 101 -13.16 9.07 7.02
N SER A 102 -14.21 9.19 7.85
CA SER A 102 -14.11 9.82 9.17
C SER A 102 -13.46 8.97 10.28
N ASN A 103 -13.16 7.68 10.03
CA ASN A 103 -12.66 6.78 11.07
C ASN A 103 -11.31 6.14 10.69
N ILE A 104 -10.26 6.51 11.44
CA ILE A 104 -8.89 6.03 11.25
C ILE A 104 -8.77 4.53 11.59
N TYR A 105 -9.45 4.05 12.62
CA TYR A 105 -9.36 2.65 13.04
C TYR A 105 -9.92 1.70 11.98
N LEU A 106 -11.03 2.10 11.36
CA LEU A 106 -11.64 1.36 10.26
C LEU A 106 -10.72 1.31 9.03
N LEU A 107 -10.03 2.42 8.72
CA LEU A 107 -9.05 2.47 7.64
C LEU A 107 -7.83 1.56 7.94
N ILE A 108 -7.35 1.55 9.18
CA ILE A 108 -6.27 0.65 9.63
C ILE A 108 -6.68 -0.82 9.45
N ASN A 109 -7.91 -1.17 9.84
CA ASN A 109 -8.40 -2.54 9.71
C ASN A 109 -8.49 -2.98 8.24
N TYR A 110 -8.95 -2.11 7.33
CA TYR A 110 -8.99 -2.39 5.89
C TYR A 110 -7.60 -2.61 5.28
N LEU A 111 -6.65 -1.73 5.62
CA LEU A 111 -5.28 -1.83 5.14
C LEU A 111 -4.61 -3.10 5.66
N THR A 112 -4.73 -3.37 6.96
CA THR A 112 -4.12 -4.54 7.60
C THR A 112 -4.67 -5.84 7.04
N PHE A 113 -5.98 -5.91 6.80
CA PHE A 113 -6.61 -7.08 6.16
C PHE A 113 -6.09 -7.29 4.73
N THR A 114 -6.06 -6.24 3.92
CA THR A 114 -5.62 -6.31 2.53
C THR A 114 -4.14 -6.68 2.42
N GLU A 115 -3.29 -6.09 3.26
CA GLU A 115 -1.87 -6.40 3.34
C GLU A 115 -1.63 -7.85 3.77
N ALA A 116 -2.30 -8.31 4.84
CA ALA A 116 -2.21 -9.68 5.31
C ALA A 116 -2.64 -10.69 4.21
N PHE A 117 -3.66 -10.35 3.42
CA PHE A 117 -4.12 -11.18 2.32
C PHE A 117 -3.08 -11.29 1.20
N VAL A 118 -2.51 -10.16 0.76
CA VAL A 118 -1.47 -10.14 -0.29
C VAL A 118 -0.21 -10.87 0.17
N ILE A 119 0.20 -10.69 1.43
CA ILE A 119 1.34 -11.39 2.03
C ILE A 119 1.07 -12.90 2.09
N SER A 120 -0.12 -13.32 2.51
CA SER A 120 -0.50 -14.74 2.59
C SER A 120 -0.45 -15.43 1.22
N ILE A 121 -0.97 -14.78 0.17
CA ILE A 121 -0.88 -15.28 -1.20
C ILE A 121 0.56 -15.35 -1.68
N SER A 122 1.38 -14.34 -1.36
CA SER A 122 2.79 -14.31 -1.76
C SER A 122 3.57 -15.47 -1.13
N VAL A 123 3.32 -15.76 0.15
CA VAL A 123 3.95 -16.89 0.87
C VAL A 123 3.42 -18.23 0.36
N ALA A 124 2.13 -18.34 0.07
CA ALA A 124 1.56 -19.52 -0.56
C ALA A 124 2.21 -19.78 -1.94
N GLY A 125 2.44 -18.72 -2.72
CA GLY A 125 3.18 -18.75 -3.98
C GLY A 125 4.62 -19.23 -3.80
N LEU A 126 5.32 -18.76 -2.77
CA LEU A 126 6.68 -19.22 -2.44
C LEU A 126 6.72 -20.73 -2.14
N ILE A 127 5.76 -21.23 -1.36
CA ILE A 127 5.63 -22.66 -1.03
C ILE A 127 5.31 -23.44 -2.31
N LYS A 128 4.34 -22.99 -3.13
CA LYS A 128 4.00 -23.62 -4.41
C LYS A 128 5.20 -23.67 -5.37
N LEU A 129 5.98 -22.60 -5.47
CA LEU A 129 7.18 -22.53 -6.30
C LEU A 129 8.26 -23.51 -5.82
N ARG A 130 8.29 -23.81 -4.53
CA ARG A 130 9.19 -24.81 -3.95
C ARG A 130 8.86 -26.23 -4.40
N PHE A 131 7.59 -26.58 -4.51
CA PHE A 131 7.15 -27.88 -5.02
C PHE A 131 7.18 -27.96 -6.55
N THR A 132 6.83 -26.87 -7.24
CA THR A 132 6.67 -26.89 -8.72
C THR A 132 8.00 -26.74 -9.46
N GLN A 133 8.94 -25.93 -8.93
CA GLN A 133 10.23 -25.65 -9.59
C GLN A 133 11.39 -25.84 -8.60
N PRO A 134 11.72 -27.09 -8.23
CA PRO A 134 12.75 -27.39 -7.24
C PRO A 134 14.18 -27.08 -7.73
N ASN A 135 14.42 -27.15 -9.04
CA ASN A 135 15.76 -27.06 -9.65
C ASN A 135 16.26 -25.61 -9.88
N LEU A 136 15.49 -24.59 -9.54
CA LEU A 136 15.94 -23.20 -9.67
C LEU A 136 17.14 -22.91 -8.76
N PRO A 137 18.18 -22.20 -9.23
CA PRO A 137 19.30 -21.80 -8.39
C PRO A 137 18.81 -20.77 -7.35
N ARG A 138 18.78 -21.19 -6.08
CA ARG A 138 18.34 -20.34 -4.95
C ARG A 138 19.57 -19.98 -4.11
N PRO A 139 20.05 -18.72 -4.14
CA PRO A 139 21.22 -18.29 -3.37
C PRO A 139 20.97 -18.31 -1.86
N ILE A 140 19.72 -18.13 -1.42
CA ILE A 140 19.32 -18.22 -0.01
C ILE A 140 18.29 -19.35 0.12
N LYS A 141 18.62 -20.37 0.93
CA LYS A 141 17.73 -21.50 1.23
C LYS A 141 17.34 -21.43 2.70
N GLN A 142 16.07 -21.17 2.98
CA GLN A 142 15.52 -21.25 4.34
C GLN A 142 14.74 -22.53 4.55
N ASN A 143 14.62 -22.98 5.81
CA ASN A 143 13.85 -24.18 6.13
C ASN A 143 12.37 -24.00 5.74
N ILE A 144 11.72 -25.04 5.20
CA ILE A 144 10.34 -24.94 4.69
C ILE A 144 9.31 -24.75 5.82
N LEU A 145 9.68 -25.14 7.04
CA LEU A 145 8.86 -24.97 8.22
C LEU A 145 8.53 -23.49 8.46
N LEU A 146 9.48 -22.56 8.22
CA LEU A 146 9.29 -21.15 8.51
C LEU A 146 8.20 -20.50 7.62
N PRO A 147 8.22 -20.63 6.27
CA PRO A 147 7.10 -20.19 5.44
C PRO A 147 5.78 -20.89 5.78
N ALA A 148 5.81 -22.17 6.14
CA ALA A 148 4.60 -22.92 6.47
C ALA A 148 3.95 -22.43 7.78
N THR A 149 4.73 -22.25 8.85
CA THR A 149 4.23 -21.69 10.11
C THR A 149 3.74 -20.27 9.94
N PHE A 150 4.46 -19.46 9.14
CA PHE A 150 4.04 -18.09 8.85
C PHE A 150 2.71 -18.04 8.09
N LEU A 151 2.53 -18.91 7.09
CA LEU A 151 1.27 -19.03 6.36
C LEU A 151 0.10 -19.45 7.28
N ILE A 152 0.33 -20.38 8.21
CA ILE A 152 -0.69 -20.78 9.19
C ILE A 152 -1.10 -19.58 10.07
N ILE A 153 -0.13 -18.79 10.55
CA ILE A 153 -0.39 -17.58 11.34
C ILE A 153 -1.15 -16.54 10.51
N CYS A 154 -0.76 -16.31 9.26
CA CYS A 154 -1.48 -15.39 8.36
C CYS A 154 -2.92 -15.83 8.12
N ILE A 155 -3.18 -17.12 7.92
CA ILE A 155 -4.54 -17.64 7.76
C ILE A 155 -5.33 -17.41 9.05
N ALA A 156 -4.75 -17.69 10.22
CA ALA A 156 -5.42 -17.44 11.49
C ALA A 156 -5.77 -15.94 11.67
N LEU A 157 -4.84 -15.05 11.34
CA LEU A 157 -5.06 -13.59 11.37
C LEU A 157 -6.12 -13.12 10.36
N LEU A 158 -6.24 -13.77 9.21
CA LEU A 158 -7.31 -13.47 8.24
C LEU A 158 -8.67 -14.00 8.69
N MET A 159 -8.70 -15.07 9.48
CA MET A 159 -9.93 -15.66 10.02
C MET A 159 -10.48 -14.90 11.24
N LEU A 160 -9.63 -14.29 12.06
CA LEU A 160 -10.04 -13.58 13.27
C LEU A 160 -11.07 -12.44 13.01
N PRO A 161 -10.89 -11.55 12.02
CA PRO A 161 -11.85 -10.49 11.71
C PRO A 161 -13.23 -11.02 11.32
N PHE A 162 -13.35 -12.24 10.77
CA PHE A 162 -14.66 -12.83 10.46
C PHE A 162 -15.55 -12.98 11.70
N PHE A 163 -14.95 -13.29 12.85
CA PHE A 163 -15.69 -13.52 14.09
C PHE A 163 -15.95 -12.25 14.90
N ILE A 164 -15.09 -11.23 14.75
CA ILE A 164 -15.15 -10.02 15.59
C ILE A 164 -15.86 -8.87 14.85
N GLN A 165 -15.53 -8.64 13.58
CA GLN A 165 -15.96 -7.47 12.80
C GLN A 165 -16.27 -7.85 11.34
N SER A 166 -17.34 -8.63 11.14
CA SER A 166 -17.70 -9.17 9.82
C SER A 166 -18.02 -8.09 8.77
N ASN A 167 -18.57 -6.93 9.19
CA ASN A 167 -18.89 -5.83 8.26
C ASN A 167 -17.65 -5.22 7.61
N GLU A 168 -16.60 -5.04 8.39
CA GLU A 168 -15.36 -4.44 7.91
C GLU A 168 -14.65 -5.36 6.90
N LEU A 169 -14.73 -6.67 7.14
CA LEU A 169 -14.20 -7.68 6.23
C LEU A 169 -14.91 -7.69 4.88
N ILE A 170 -16.24 -7.58 4.85
CA ILE A 170 -17.01 -7.57 3.60
C ILE A 170 -16.51 -6.45 2.68
N ILE A 171 -16.24 -5.27 3.25
CA ILE A 171 -15.71 -4.13 2.50
C ILE A 171 -14.27 -4.41 2.03
N GLY A 172 -13.41 -4.96 2.89
CA GLY A 172 -12.05 -5.36 2.50
C GLY A 172 -12.02 -6.37 1.35
N VAL A 173 -12.88 -7.39 1.40
CA VAL A 173 -13.04 -8.38 0.32
C VAL A 173 -13.60 -7.73 -0.94
N LEU A 174 -14.58 -6.84 -0.82
CA LEU A 174 -15.12 -6.10 -1.96
C LEU A 174 -14.03 -5.27 -2.64
N ILE A 175 -13.20 -4.56 -1.88
CA ILE A 175 -12.06 -3.78 -2.42
C ILE A 175 -11.14 -4.70 -3.23
N ILE A 176 -10.76 -5.87 -2.71
CA ILE A 176 -9.93 -6.83 -3.44
C ILE A 176 -10.64 -7.34 -4.70
N LEU A 177 -11.93 -7.67 -4.58
CA LEU A 177 -12.74 -8.13 -5.71
C LEU A 177 -12.89 -7.08 -6.81
N THR A 178 -12.89 -5.77 -6.49
CA THR A 178 -12.88 -4.71 -7.52
C THR A 178 -11.63 -4.71 -8.39
N GLY A 179 -10.54 -5.37 -7.96
CA GLY A 179 -9.37 -5.60 -8.79
C GLY A 179 -9.65 -6.53 -9.99
N ILE A 180 -10.61 -7.45 -9.87
CA ILE A 180 -10.98 -8.40 -10.93
C ILE A 180 -11.62 -7.69 -12.14
N PRO A 181 -12.70 -6.88 -12.00
CA PRO A 181 -13.27 -6.15 -13.13
C PRO A 181 -12.25 -5.16 -13.71
N PHE A 182 -11.41 -4.55 -12.86
CA PHE A 182 -10.32 -3.68 -13.33
C PHE A 182 -9.35 -4.45 -14.24
N TYR A 183 -8.93 -5.65 -13.84
CA TYR A 183 -8.08 -6.51 -14.66
C TYR A 183 -8.74 -6.88 -16.00
N PHE A 184 -10.02 -7.23 -16.01
CA PHE A 184 -10.73 -7.56 -17.24
C PHE A 184 -10.82 -6.36 -18.20
N VAL A 185 -11.13 -5.17 -17.69
CA VAL A 185 -11.26 -3.94 -18.49
C VAL A 185 -9.92 -3.46 -19.05
N PHE A 186 -8.86 -3.50 -18.25
CA PHE A 186 -7.57 -2.92 -18.64
C PHE A 186 -6.62 -3.91 -19.32
N VAL A 187 -6.63 -5.19 -18.95
CA VAL A 187 -5.64 -6.18 -19.42
C VAL A 187 -6.24 -7.18 -20.39
N PHE A 188 -7.40 -7.76 -20.07
CA PHE A 188 -8.01 -8.80 -20.91
C PHE A 188 -8.64 -8.21 -22.18
N TRP A 189 -9.25 -7.03 -22.08
CA TRP A 189 -9.92 -6.37 -23.21
C TRP A 189 -8.92 -5.67 -24.15
N LYS A 190 -8.30 -6.46 -25.03
CA LYS A 190 -7.35 -5.96 -26.05
C LYS A 190 -8.03 -5.19 -27.19
N ASN A 191 -9.23 -5.60 -27.61
CA ASN A 191 -9.97 -4.98 -28.71
C ASN A 191 -10.98 -3.95 -28.20
N LYS A 192 -10.49 -2.81 -27.72
CA LYS A 192 -11.37 -1.72 -27.25
C LYS A 192 -12.10 -1.06 -28.43
N PRO A 193 -13.41 -0.81 -28.34
CA PRO A 193 -14.15 -0.14 -29.40
C PRO A 193 -13.62 1.28 -29.62
N ALA A 194 -13.58 1.72 -30.88
CA ALA A 194 -13.01 3.02 -31.27
C ALA A 194 -13.64 4.22 -30.53
N CYS A 195 -14.89 4.09 -30.08
CA CYS A 195 -15.59 5.09 -29.28
C CYS A 195 -14.96 5.34 -27.91
N LEU A 196 -14.39 4.32 -27.25
CA LEU A 196 -13.70 4.45 -25.96
C LEU A 196 -12.20 4.71 -26.13
N TYR A 197 -11.60 4.16 -27.18
CA TYR A 197 -10.17 4.28 -27.43
C TYR A 197 -9.74 5.70 -27.83
N LYS A 198 -10.51 6.37 -28.71
CA LYS A 198 -10.24 7.75 -29.15
C LYS A 198 -10.22 8.79 -28.00
N PRO A 199 -11.22 8.88 -27.11
CA PRO A 199 -11.18 9.82 -26.00
C PRO A 199 -10.10 9.46 -24.98
N TRP A 200 -9.84 8.16 -24.77
CA TRP A 200 -8.75 7.71 -23.89
C TRP A 200 -7.37 8.20 -24.35
N ILE A 201 -7.07 8.06 -25.65
CA ILE A 201 -5.83 8.58 -26.24
C ILE A 201 -5.78 10.11 -26.18
N SER A 202 -6.90 10.78 -26.50
CA SER A 202 -6.97 12.24 -26.43
C SER A 202 -6.69 12.76 -25.01
N MET A 203 -7.24 12.09 -24.00
CA MET A 203 -6.99 12.39 -22.59
C MET A 203 -5.51 12.13 -22.23
N THR A 204 -4.96 11.00 -22.68
CA THR A 204 -3.55 10.65 -22.45
C THR A 204 -2.62 11.70 -23.06
N HIS A 205 -2.88 12.16 -24.28
CA HIS A 205 -2.10 13.23 -24.93
C HIS A 205 -2.28 14.59 -24.26
N ALA A 206 -3.47 14.91 -23.76
CA ALA A 206 -3.69 16.14 -22.99
C ALA A 206 -2.86 16.12 -21.70
N ILE A 207 -2.85 15.00 -20.97
CA ILE A 207 -2.07 14.83 -19.76
C ILE A 207 -0.56 14.85 -20.05
N GLN A 208 -0.12 14.20 -21.14
CA GLN A 208 1.28 14.26 -21.60
C GLN A 208 1.75 15.69 -21.87
N LYS A 209 0.94 16.48 -22.58
CA LYS A 209 1.25 17.89 -22.89
C LYS A 209 1.24 18.75 -21.63
N LEU A 210 0.30 18.53 -20.73
CA LEU A 210 0.15 19.29 -19.49
C LEU A 210 1.28 19.02 -18.51
N LEU A 211 1.70 17.75 -18.37
CA LEU A 211 2.74 17.34 -17.42
C LEU A 211 4.14 17.22 -18.03
N TYR A 212 4.27 17.54 -19.32
CA TYR A 212 5.51 17.41 -20.09
C TYR A 212 6.18 16.05 -19.88
N CYS A 213 5.40 14.99 -20.09
CA CYS A 213 5.77 13.60 -19.82
C CYS A 213 5.93 12.80 -21.10
N VAL A 214 6.91 11.90 -21.10
CA VAL A 214 7.26 11.02 -22.23
C VAL A 214 7.15 9.56 -21.77
N PRO A 215 6.68 8.65 -22.64
CA PRO A 215 6.74 7.22 -22.37
C PRO A 215 8.18 6.73 -22.19
N GLU A 216 8.37 5.69 -21.40
CA GLU A 216 9.68 5.06 -21.20
C GLU A 216 10.26 4.55 -22.54
N GLU A 217 11.56 4.80 -22.77
CA GLU A 217 12.27 4.13 -23.85
C GLU A 217 12.27 2.62 -23.57
N LYS A 218 11.60 1.83 -24.41
CA LYS A 218 11.71 0.38 -24.33
C LYS A 218 13.16 0.01 -24.59
N HIS A 219 13.88 -0.44 -23.57
CA HIS A 219 15.14 -1.15 -23.76
C HIS A 219 14.86 -2.42 -24.58
N THR A 220 14.96 -2.30 -25.91
CA THR A 220 15.16 -3.43 -26.81
C THR A 220 16.52 -4.03 -26.48
N ASN A 221 16.50 -5.05 -25.63
CA ASN A 221 17.54 -6.07 -25.58
C ASN A 221 17.21 -7.15 -26.61
#